data_AF-A0A098BWE8-F1
#
_entry.id   AF-A0A098BWE8-F1
#
_cell.length_a   1.000
_cell.length_b   1.000
_cell.length_c   1.000
_cell.angle_alpha   90.00
_cell.angle_beta   90.00
_cell.angle_gamma   90.00
#
_symmetry.space_group_name_H-M   'P 1'
#
loop_
_entity.id
_entity.type
_entity.pdbx_description
1 polymer ?
#
loop_
_entity_poly.entity_id
_entity_poly.type
_entity_poly.pdbx_seq_one_letter_code
_entity_poly.pdbx_strand_id
1 'polypeptide(L)'
;MGQGRGVRRAAPPNPRPTRRRRGPGLVRGDPGRRARPGEKGGSLTGPSPVDRGKNGSKIHILTDADGIPLVTAVTSANTHDSVMLQPMVAAIPAVRSRRGPRRRRPGRLRADKGYDYPVHRRWLRQRGIVPRIARRGVDSSERLGRYRWKIERTLAWLSGYRRLTMRYERHGEHFAAFLQLAAALTCFKKLAK
;
A
#
# COMPACT_ATOMS: atom_id res chain seq x y z
N MET A 1 9.84 83.80 -23.30
CA MET A 1 8.97 83.35 -22.20
C MET A 1 8.05 82.28 -22.76
N GLY A 2 8.15 81.05 -22.23
CA GLY A 2 7.70 79.84 -22.92
C GLY A 2 6.20 79.55 -22.80
N GLN A 3 5.54 79.35 -23.95
CA GLN A 3 4.28 78.64 -24.06
C GLN A 3 4.29 77.80 -25.34
N GLY A 4 4.19 76.49 -25.18
CA GLY A 4 4.12 75.51 -26.26
C GLY A 4 3.24 74.34 -25.86
N ARG A 5 2.02 74.31 -26.44
CA ARG A 5 1.25 73.16 -26.98
C ARG A 5 1.81 71.77 -26.60
N GLY A 6 1.07 70.79 -26.10
CA GLY A 6 -0.32 70.43 -26.28
C GLY A 6 -0.42 68.89 -26.39
N VAL A 7 -1.66 68.41 -26.38
CA VAL A 7 -2.13 67.07 -26.82
C VAL A 7 -2.03 65.90 -25.80
N ARG A 8 -3.21 65.57 -25.25
CA ARG A 8 -3.55 64.29 -24.63
C ARG A 8 -3.28 63.13 -25.60
N ARG A 9 -2.74 62.01 -25.13
CA ARG A 9 -2.73 60.76 -25.89
C ARG A 9 -3.38 59.60 -25.13
N ALA A 10 -4.04 58.78 -25.92
CA ALA A 10 -5.05 57.79 -25.59
C ALA A 10 -4.54 56.59 -24.77
N ALA A 11 -5.50 55.94 -24.12
CA ALA A 11 -5.35 54.64 -23.48
C ALA A 11 -4.84 53.57 -24.46
N PRO A 12 -3.94 52.66 -24.04
CA PRO A 12 -3.59 51.50 -24.83
C PRO A 12 -4.68 50.41 -24.77
N PRO A 13 -4.90 49.67 -25.88
CA PRO A 13 -5.96 48.68 -26.01
C PRO A 13 -5.56 47.28 -25.52
N ASN A 14 -6.54 46.63 -24.87
CA ASN A 14 -6.85 45.19 -24.79
C ASN A 14 -5.80 44.12 -24.39
N PRO A 15 -6.28 43.01 -23.80
CA PRO A 15 -5.53 42.20 -22.84
C PRO A 15 -4.59 41.17 -23.49
N ARG A 16 -3.45 40.97 -22.85
CA ARG A 16 -2.50 39.89 -23.16
C ARG A 16 -3.10 38.52 -22.80
N PRO A 17 -2.74 37.45 -23.56
CA PRO A 17 -3.39 36.15 -23.48
C PRO A 17 -3.22 35.44 -22.14
N THR A 18 -4.25 34.67 -21.80
CA THR A 18 -4.41 33.77 -20.66
C THR A 18 -3.22 32.82 -20.49
N ARG A 19 -2.42 33.06 -19.46
CA ARG A 19 -1.37 32.14 -19.04
C ARG A 19 -2.04 30.86 -18.52
N ARG A 20 -1.88 29.77 -19.28
CA ARG A 20 -2.29 28.41 -18.95
C ARG A 20 -1.99 28.08 -17.49
N ARG A 21 -3.00 27.51 -16.83
CA ARG A 21 -2.97 26.94 -15.48
C ARG A 21 -1.64 26.19 -15.24
N ARG A 22 -0.79 26.73 -14.36
CA ARG A 22 0.26 25.95 -13.70
C ARG A 22 -0.45 24.84 -12.94
N GLY A 23 -0.22 23.60 -13.37
CA GLY A 23 -0.68 22.41 -12.66
C GLY A 23 -0.19 22.42 -11.21
N PRO A 24 -0.92 21.76 -10.30
CA PRO A 24 -0.55 21.72 -8.89
C PRO A 24 0.85 21.12 -8.76
N GLY A 25 1.73 21.91 -8.13
CA GLY A 25 3.09 21.54 -7.81
C GLY A 25 3.15 20.31 -6.92
N LEU A 26 4.36 19.73 -6.87
CA LEU A 26 4.73 18.53 -6.14
C LEU A 26 3.96 18.38 -4.81
N VAL A 27 3.04 17.43 -4.79
CA VAL A 27 2.58 16.86 -3.52
C VAL A 27 3.74 16.02 -3.00
N ARG A 28 4.28 16.44 -1.85
CA ARG A 28 5.17 15.66 -1.00
C ARG A 28 4.60 14.24 -0.91
N GLY A 29 5.29 13.27 -1.50
CA GLY A 29 4.82 11.88 -1.59
C GLY A 29 4.36 11.39 -0.22
N ASP A 30 3.08 11.00 -0.15
CA ASP A 30 2.43 10.50 1.05
C ASP A 30 3.30 9.37 1.64
N PRO A 31 3.95 9.56 2.80
CA PRO A 31 4.73 8.50 3.41
C PRO A 31 3.74 7.43 3.85
N GLY A 32 3.84 6.24 3.25
CA GLY A 32 2.92 5.11 3.38
C GLY A 32 2.13 5.10 4.68
N ARG A 33 0.80 5.08 4.56
CA ARG A 33 -0.17 5.20 5.65
C ARG A 33 0.14 4.20 6.76
N ARG A 34 0.73 4.69 7.83
CA ARG A 34 0.92 3.97 9.09
C ARG A 34 -0.44 3.91 9.78
N ALA A 35 -0.86 2.71 10.17
CA ALA A 35 -1.89 2.56 11.20
C ALA A 35 -1.44 3.38 12.41
N ARG A 36 -2.31 4.26 12.93
CA ARG A 36 -1.95 5.11 14.06
C ARG A 36 -1.78 4.23 15.32
N PRO A 37 -0.79 4.53 16.18
CA PRO A 37 -0.50 3.70 17.35
C PRO A 37 -1.72 3.63 18.27
N GLY A 38 -1.91 2.46 18.88
CA GLY A 38 -2.84 2.31 19.97
C GLY A 38 -2.25 2.85 21.25
N GLU A 39 -3.04 3.59 22.03
CA GLU A 39 -2.64 4.10 23.36
C GLU A 39 -2.33 2.96 24.36
N LYS A 40 -2.69 1.71 24.04
CA LYS A 40 -2.53 0.56 24.92
C LYS A 40 -1.60 -0.48 24.27
N GLY A 41 -0.51 -0.82 24.96
CA GLY A 41 0.36 -1.95 24.59
C GLY A 41 -0.36 -3.30 24.62
N GLY A 42 0.24 -4.34 24.01
CA GLY A 42 -0.37 -5.67 23.95
C GLY A 42 0.33 -6.67 23.01
N SER A 43 -0.22 -7.88 22.84
CA SER A 43 0.36 -8.89 21.94
C SER A 43 0.35 -8.43 20.48
N LEU A 44 1.35 -8.85 19.68
CA LEU A 44 1.56 -8.37 18.30
C LEU A 44 1.71 -6.84 18.19
N THR A 45 2.23 -6.20 19.23
CA THR A 45 2.67 -4.80 19.19
C THR A 45 4.18 -4.75 19.42
N GLY A 46 4.84 -3.73 18.88
CA GLY A 46 6.25 -3.48 19.13
C GLY A 46 6.61 -2.05 18.76
N PRO A 47 7.80 -1.56 19.17
CA PRO A 47 8.22 -0.19 18.92
C PRO A 47 8.26 0.08 17.42
N SER A 48 7.61 1.18 17.01
CA SER A 48 7.64 1.61 15.61
C SER A 48 9.05 2.01 15.19
N PRO A 49 9.57 1.54 14.04
CA PRO A 49 10.94 1.84 13.61
C PRO A 49 11.28 3.33 13.44
N VAL A 50 10.27 4.21 13.31
CA VAL A 50 10.46 5.67 13.18
C VAL A 50 10.07 6.46 14.41
N ASP A 51 9.36 5.83 15.34
CA ASP A 51 8.85 6.48 16.56
C ASP A 51 8.97 5.44 17.68
N ARG A 52 10.19 5.32 18.20
CA ARG A 52 10.59 4.24 19.12
C ARG A 52 9.82 4.25 20.44
N GLY A 53 9.14 5.36 20.78
CA GLY A 53 8.28 5.48 21.96
C GLY A 53 6.84 4.96 21.75
N LYS A 54 6.43 4.61 20.52
CA LYS A 54 5.05 4.22 20.22
C LYS A 54 4.94 2.79 19.72
N ASN A 55 4.15 2.00 20.43
CA ASN A 55 3.83 0.64 20.05
C ASN A 55 2.83 0.62 18.90
N GLY A 56 3.19 -0.09 17.83
CA GLY A 56 2.36 -0.22 16.63
C GLY A 56 2.28 -1.66 16.15
N SER A 57 1.44 -1.84 15.13
CA SER A 57 1.30 -3.12 14.42
C SER A 57 1.41 -2.92 12.92
N LYS A 58 1.95 -3.95 12.27
CA LYS A 58 2.06 -4.05 10.82
C LYS A 58 1.02 -5.02 10.30
N ILE A 59 0.26 -4.55 9.33
CA ILE A 59 -0.69 -5.37 8.56
C ILE A 59 0.05 -5.92 7.34
N HIS A 60 0.03 -7.23 7.20
CA HIS A 60 0.51 -7.95 6.03
C HIS A 60 -0.70 -8.41 5.21
N ILE A 61 -0.61 -8.25 3.89
CA ILE A 61 -1.66 -8.65 2.98
C ILE A 61 -1.06 -9.32 1.75
N LEU A 62 -1.68 -10.43 1.34
CA LEU A 62 -1.44 -11.09 0.08
C LEU A 62 -2.74 -11.03 -0.73
N THR A 63 -2.68 -10.47 -1.92
CA THR A 63 -3.83 -10.34 -2.81
C THR A 63 -3.65 -11.18 -4.07
N ASP A 64 -4.75 -11.41 -4.77
CA ASP A 64 -4.71 -11.86 -6.16
C ASP A 64 -4.27 -10.72 -7.11
N ALA A 65 -4.43 -10.98 -8.42
CA ALA A 65 -4.07 -10.02 -9.46
C ALA A 65 -4.99 -8.79 -9.52
N ASP A 66 -6.20 -8.84 -8.96
CA ASP A 66 -7.21 -7.77 -9.00
C ASP A 66 -7.30 -7.00 -7.67
N GLY A 67 -6.55 -7.43 -6.66
CA GLY A 67 -6.50 -6.82 -5.34
C GLY A 67 -7.48 -7.44 -4.34
N ILE A 68 -8.06 -8.60 -4.65
CA ILE A 68 -8.88 -9.36 -3.71
C ILE A 68 -7.95 -9.94 -2.63
N PRO A 69 -8.19 -9.64 -1.33
CA PRO A 69 -7.37 -10.19 -0.25
C PRO A 69 -7.55 -11.71 -0.16
N LEU A 70 -6.45 -12.46 -0.24
CA LEU A 70 -6.40 -13.91 -0.07
C LEU A 70 -5.96 -14.29 1.34
N VAL A 71 -4.96 -13.58 1.87
CA VAL A 71 -4.39 -13.82 3.20
C VAL A 71 -4.12 -12.46 3.85
N THR A 72 -4.47 -12.34 5.13
CA THR A 72 -4.15 -11.19 5.98
C THR A 72 -3.46 -11.67 7.25
N ALA A 73 -2.48 -10.93 7.73
CA ALA A 73 -1.81 -11.20 8.99
C ALA A 73 -1.42 -9.91 9.71
N VAL A 74 -1.25 -10.00 11.02
CA VAL A 74 -0.85 -8.88 11.87
C VAL A 74 0.43 -9.25 12.61
N THR A 75 1.37 -8.31 12.66
CA THR A 75 2.61 -8.45 13.44
C THR A 75 2.89 -7.20 14.26
N SER A 76 3.84 -7.31 15.18
CA SER A 76 4.44 -6.15 15.83
C SER A 76 5.11 -5.23 14.80
N ALA A 77 5.10 -3.92 15.05
CA ALA A 77 5.67 -2.96 14.09
C ALA A 77 7.18 -3.09 13.85
N ASN A 78 7.91 -3.71 14.78
CA ASN A 78 9.34 -3.99 14.63
C ASN A 78 9.63 -5.26 13.82
N THR A 79 8.63 -6.10 13.52
CA THR A 79 8.84 -7.31 12.71
C THR A 79 9.29 -6.92 11.30
N HIS A 80 10.36 -7.55 10.82
CA HIS A 80 10.85 -7.33 9.46
C HIS A 80 9.92 -8.00 8.45
N ASP A 81 9.53 -7.28 7.40
CA ASP A 81 8.47 -7.71 6.49
C ASP A 81 8.81 -9.02 5.76
N SER A 82 10.10 -9.26 5.50
CA SER A 82 10.56 -10.50 4.84
C SER A 82 10.20 -11.77 5.61
N VAL A 83 10.10 -11.70 6.94
CA VAL A 83 9.74 -12.85 7.79
C VAL A 83 8.35 -13.38 7.42
N MET A 84 7.44 -12.49 7.04
CA MET A 84 6.05 -12.85 6.75
C MET A 84 5.82 -13.38 5.34
N LEU A 85 6.80 -13.36 4.43
CA LEU A 85 6.60 -13.86 3.07
C LEU A 85 6.24 -15.35 3.03
N GLN A 86 7.00 -16.20 3.73
CA GLN A 86 6.77 -17.65 3.67
C GLN A 86 5.47 -18.05 4.38
N PRO A 87 5.16 -17.57 5.60
CA PRO A 87 3.87 -17.83 6.25
C PRO A 87 2.68 -17.40 5.39
N MET A 88 2.73 -16.20 4.81
CA MET A 88 1.64 -15.67 3.98
C MET A 88 1.40 -16.50 2.73
N VAL A 89 2.46 -16.97 2.05
CA VAL A 89 2.32 -17.81 0.86
C VAL A 89 1.88 -19.23 1.23
N ALA A 90 2.27 -19.76 2.39
CA ALA A 90 1.82 -21.07 2.86
C ALA A 90 0.34 -21.07 3.26
N ALA A 91 -0.18 -19.95 3.75
CA ALA A 91 -1.57 -19.78 4.18
C ALA A 91 -2.56 -19.53 3.03
N ILE A 92 -2.14 -19.57 1.77
CA ILE A 92 -3.03 -19.36 0.62
C ILE A 92 -4.14 -20.43 0.63
N PRO A 93 -5.43 -20.04 0.68
CA PRO A 93 -6.52 -20.99 0.65
C PRO A 93 -6.61 -21.69 -0.70
N ALA A 94 -7.35 -22.80 -0.76
CA ALA A 94 -7.65 -23.46 -2.03
C ALA A 94 -8.61 -22.60 -2.86
N VAL A 95 -8.08 -21.84 -3.82
CA VAL A 95 -8.85 -20.96 -4.71
C VAL A 95 -9.40 -21.76 -5.89
N ARG A 96 -10.69 -21.57 -6.22
CA ARG A 96 -11.31 -22.20 -7.39
C ARG A 96 -10.61 -21.73 -8.67
N SER A 97 -10.17 -22.67 -9.49
CA SER A 97 -9.69 -22.39 -10.84
C SER A 97 -10.85 -22.45 -11.84
N ARG A 98 -10.78 -21.62 -12.88
CA ARG A 98 -11.73 -21.64 -14.01
C ARG A 98 -11.78 -23.00 -14.71
N ARG A 99 -10.65 -23.72 -14.76
CA ARG A 99 -10.52 -25.08 -15.28
C ARG A 99 -9.60 -25.89 -14.36
N GLY A 100 -10.01 -27.12 -14.03
CA GLY A 100 -9.23 -28.06 -13.22
C GLY A 100 -9.33 -27.88 -11.69
N PRO A 101 -8.49 -28.60 -10.92
CA PRO A 101 -8.53 -28.63 -9.46
C PRO A 101 -8.19 -27.28 -8.80
N ARG A 102 -8.78 -27.03 -7.61
CA ARG A 102 -8.50 -25.81 -6.83
C ARG A 102 -7.00 -25.58 -6.65
N ARG A 103 -6.56 -24.34 -6.90
CA ARG A 103 -5.16 -23.94 -6.80
C ARG A 103 -4.86 -23.40 -5.40
N ARG A 104 -3.80 -23.92 -4.78
CA ARG A 104 -3.27 -23.45 -3.48
C ARG A 104 -1.98 -22.63 -3.61
N ARG A 105 -1.49 -22.43 -4.84
CA ARG A 105 -0.25 -21.68 -5.11
C ARG A 105 -0.37 -20.83 -6.38
N PRO A 106 0.20 -19.61 -6.36
CA PRO A 106 0.24 -18.75 -7.54
C PRO A 106 1.34 -19.22 -8.50
N GLY A 107 1.13 -19.00 -9.81
CA GLY A 107 2.21 -19.24 -10.78
C GLY A 107 3.34 -18.21 -10.68
N ARG A 108 3.03 -16.98 -10.24
CA ARG A 108 4.00 -15.89 -10.07
C ARG A 108 3.66 -15.12 -8.81
N LEU A 109 4.67 -14.82 -7.99
CA LEU A 109 4.52 -13.96 -6.80
C LEU A 109 5.25 -12.65 -7.01
N ARG A 110 4.55 -11.52 -6.87
CA ARG A 110 5.16 -10.19 -6.91
C ARG A 110 5.35 -9.68 -5.48
N ALA A 111 6.51 -9.12 -5.18
CA ALA A 111 6.81 -8.52 -3.89
C ALA A 111 7.74 -7.32 -4.04
N ASP A 112 7.76 -6.45 -3.03
CA ASP A 112 8.62 -5.27 -2.99
C ASP A 112 10.10 -5.64 -2.77
N LYS A 113 11.00 -4.66 -2.97
CA LYS A 113 12.45 -4.80 -2.74
C LYS A 113 12.81 -5.26 -1.33
N GLY A 114 11.98 -4.92 -0.33
CA GLY A 114 12.16 -5.37 1.05
C GLY A 114 12.11 -6.89 1.23
N TYR A 115 11.65 -7.63 0.22
CA TYR A 115 11.59 -9.09 0.20
C TYR A 115 12.74 -9.73 -0.61
N ASP A 116 13.67 -8.94 -1.12
CA ASP A 116 14.77 -9.43 -1.97
C ASP A 116 15.87 -10.13 -1.16
N TYR A 117 15.57 -11.34 -0.70
CA TYR A 117 16.55 -12.25 -0.10
C TYR A 117 16.67 -13.54 -0.92
N PRO A 118 17.90 -14.08 -1.10
CA PRO A 118 18.11 -15.33 -1.83
C PRO A 118 17.29 -16.50 -1.29
N VAL A 119 17.08 -16.57 0.03
CA VAL A 119 16.28 -17.61 0.69
C VAL A 119 14.83 -17.64 0.17
N HIS A 120 14.18 -16.48 0.02
CA HIS A 120 12.81 -16.41 -0.48
C HIS A 120 12.73 -16.81 -1.96
N ARG A 121 13.70 -16.38 -2.78
CA ARG A 121 13.75 -16.77 -4.20
C ARG A 121 13.91 -18.28 -4.37
N ARG A 122 14.79 -18.92 -3.58
CA ARG A 122 14.97 -20.38 -3.59
C ARG A 122 13.71 -21.11 -3.13
N TRP A 123 13.16 -20.70 -1.99
CA TRP A 123 11.96 -21.31 -1.42
C TRP A 123 10.74 -21.21 -2.36
N LEU A 124 10.55 -20.07 -3.04
CA LEU A 124 9.48 -19.90 -4.02
C LEU A 124 9.67 -20.82 -5.24
N ARG A 125 10.89 -20.91 -5.77
CA ARG A 125 11.21 -21.78 -6.91
C ARG A 125 11.01 -23.26 -6.59
N GLN A 126 11.41 -23.71 -5.40
CA GLN A 126 11.16 -25.08 -4.92
C GLN A 126 9.66 -25.42 -4.91
N ARG A 127 8.80 -24.41 -4.71
CA ARG A 127 7.35 -24.56 -4.74
C ARG A 127 6.73 -24.37 -6.13
N GLY A 128 7.54 -24.20 -7.17
CA GLY A 128 7.08 -23.94 -8.54
C GLY A 128 6.47 -22.55 -8.72
N ILE A 129 6.78 -21.60 -7.84
CA ILE A 129 6.29 -20.23 -7.88
C ILE A 129 7.40 -19.36 -8.47
N VAL A 130 7.11 -18.61 -9.54
CA VAL A 130 8.10 -17.71 -10.13
C VAL A 130 8.21 -16.43 -9.28
N PRO A 131 9.37 -16.15 -8.65
CA PRO A 131 9.55 -14.93 -7.85
C PRO A 131 9.75 -13.72 -8.77
N ARG A 132 8.82 -12.77 -8.70
CA ARG A 132 8.90 -11.43 -9.33
C ARG A 132 9.12 -10.37 -8.24
N ILE A 133 10.23 -10.54 -7.53
CA ILE A 133 10.69 -9.62 -6.48
C ILE A 133 11.68 -8.65 -7.11
N ALA A 134 11.45 -7.35 -6.92
CA ALA A 134 12.39 -6.33 -7.40
C ALA A 134 13.71 -6.42 -6.63
N ARG A 135 14.82 -6.32 -7.36
CA ARG A 135 16.17 -6.40 -6.80
C ARG A 135 16.55 -5.11 -6.08
N ARG A 136 17.07 -5.25 -4.86
CA ARG A 136 17.60 -4.12 -4.10
C ARG A 136 18.86 -3.58 -4.80
N GLY A 137 18.98 -2.26 -4.94
CA GLY A 137 20.11 -1.59 -5.59
C GLY A 137 20.17 -1.69 -7.11
N VAL A 138 19.35 -2.53 -7.76
CA VAL A 138 19.40 -2.76 -9.21
C VAL A 138 18.15 -2.26 -9.94
N ASP A 139 16.96 -2.66 -9.48
CA ASP A 139 15.74 -2.32 -10.21
C ASP A 139 15.23 -0.93 -9.79
N SER A 140 14.76 -0.09 -10.73
CA SER A 140 14.15 1.21 -10.39
C SER A 140 12.85 1.05 -9.60
N SER A 141 12.61 1.99 -8.67
CA SER A 141 11.37 2.01 -7.87
C SER A 141 10.13 2.42 -8.67
N GLU A 142 10.29 3.07 -9.82
CA GLU A 142 9.17 3.56 -10.64
C GLU A 142 8.33 2.43 -11.22
N ARG A 143 8.98 1.34 -11.67
CA ARG A 143 8.29 0.18 -12.27
C ARG A 143 7.47 -0.62 -11.25
N LEU A 144 7.79 -0.50 -9.96
CA LEU A 144 7.04 -1.16 -8.89
C LEU A 144 5.63 -0.59 -8.72
N GLY A 145 5.43 0.71 -9.01
CA GLY A 145 4.15 1.40 -8.85
C GLY A 145 2.99 0.75 -9.62
N ARG A 146 3.26 0.19 -10.81
CA ARG A 146 2.24 -0.43 -11.68
C ARG A 146 1.42 -1.54 -11.02
N TYR A 147 2.02 -2.27 -10.08
CA TYR A 147 1.36 -3.36 -9.37
C TYR A 147 1.16 -3.04 -7.88
N ARG A 148 2.03 -2.20 -7.30
CA ARG A 148 1.89 -1.76 -5.91
C ARG A 148 0.58 -1.05 -5.65
N TRP A 149 0.07 -0.26 -6.60
CA TRP A 149 -1.18 0.47 -6.39
C TRP A 149 -2.34 -0.46 -6.01
N LYS A 150 -2.36 -1.72 -6.50
CA LYS A 150 -3.42 -2.68 -6.18
C LYS A 150 -3.39 -3.04 -4.70
N ILE A 151 -2.20 -3.35 -4.18
CA ILE A 151 -2.00 -3.64 -2.75
C ILE A 151 -2.31 -2.41 -1.91
N GLU A 152 -1.81 -1.24 -2.31
CA GLU A 152 -2.04 0.03 -1.60
C GLU A 152 -3.52 0.40 -1.58
N ARG A 153 -4.26 0.14 -2.67
CA ARG A 153 -5.72 0.31 -2.74
C ARG A 153 -6.45 -0.64 -1.79
N THR A 154 -6.07 -1.90 -1.75
CA THR A 154 -6.70 -2.87 -0.82
C THR A 154 -6.41 -2.49 0.63
N LEU A 155 -5.18 -2.07 0.94
CA LEU A 155 -4.83 -1.51 2.24
C LEU A 155 -5.65 -0.26 2.56
N ALA A 156 -5.89 0.62 1.59
CA ALA A 156 -6.72 1.80 1.77
C ALA A 156 -8.17 1.42 2.13
N TRP A 157 -8.76 0.44 1.45
CA TRP A 157 -10.10 -0.07 1.80
C TRP A 157 -10.17 -0.63 3.21
N LEU A 158 -9.16 -1.43 3.61
CA LEU A 158 -9.10 -2.00 4.95
C LEU A 158 -8.90 -0.91 6.01
N SER A 159 -8.02 0.05 5.76
CA SER A 159 -7.75 1.17 6.68
C SER A 159 -8.92 2.17 6.78
N GLY A 160 -9.86 2.14 5.83
CA GLY A 160 -11.07 2.97 5.85
C GLY A 160 -12.09 2.53 6.89
N TYR A 161 -12.01 1.29 7.39
CA TYR A 161 -12.82 0.88 8.54
C TYR A 161 -12.24 1.51 9.80
N ARG A 162 -13.05 2.33 10.50
CA ARG A 162 -12.63 3.07 11.70
C ARG A 162 -11.92 2.21 12.74
N ARG A 163 -12.35 0.95 12.90
CA ARG A 163 -11.75 -0.03 13.82
C ARG A 163 -10.32 -0.47 13.47
N LEU A 164 -9.89 -0.29 12.22
CA LEU A 164 -8.56 -0.64 11.75
C LEU A 164 -7.64 0.57 11.58
N THR A 165 -8.19 1.79 11.54
CA THR A 165 -7.41 3.04 11.40
C THR A 165 -6.54 3.33 12.64
N MET A 166 -7.09 3.08 13.82
CA MET A 166 -6.41 3.21 15.11
C MET A 166 -6.64 1.91 15.88
N ARG A 167 -5.56 1.31 16.36
CA ARG A 167 -5.65 0.06 17.14
C ARG A 167 -6.06 0.41 18.57
N TYR A 168 -7.27 0.02 18.99
CA TYR A 168 -7.72 0.17 20.39
C TYR A 168 -7.55 -1.15 21.19
N GLU A 169 -7.31 -2.24 20.48
CA GLU A 169 -7.43 -3.61 20.96
C GLU A 169 -6.10 -4.05 21.60
N ARG A 170 -6.20 -4.42 22.89
CA ARG A 170 -5.08 -4.93 23.68
C ARG A 170 -4.60 -6.30 23.18
N HIS A 171 -5.53 -7.16 22.76
CA HIS A 171 -5.22 -8.49 22.22
C HIS A 171 -5.06 -8.43 20.70
N GLY A 172 -3.92 -8.91 20.20
CA GLY A 172 -3.63 -8.95 18.76
C GLY A 172 -4.61 -9.80 17.97
N GLU A 173 -5.19 -10.82 18.59
CA GLU A 173 -6.20 -11.71 17.98
C GLU A 173 -7.49 -10.96 17.62
N HIS A 174 -7.98 -10.08 18.49
CA HIS A 174 -9.16 -9.27 18.19
C HIS A 174 -8.91 -8.33 17.01
N PHE A 175 -7.73 -7.71 16.97
CA PHE A 175 -7.34 -6.86 15.84
C PHE A 175 -7.22 -7.66 14.53
N ALA A 176 -6.65 -8.87 14.59
CA ALA A 176 -6.59 -9.78 13.46
C ALA A 176 -7.99 -10.24 13.01
N ALA A 177 -8.91 -10.51 13.93
CA ALA A 177 -10.30 -10.87 13.63
C ALA A 177 -11.03 -9.72 12.91
N PHE A 178 -10.89 -8.48 13.39
CA PHE A 178 -11.46 -7.31 12.68
C PHE A 178 -10.84 -7.12 11.29
N LEU A 179 -9.55 -7.38 11.14
CA LEU A 179 -8.89 -7.33 9.83
C LEU A 179 -9.43 -8.40 8.87
N GLN A 180 -9.66 -9.62 9.36
CA GLN A 180 -10.27 -10.71 8.59
C GLN A 180 -11.71 -10.38 8.21
N LEU A 181 -12.50 -9.83 9.13
CA LEU A 181 -13.86 -9.38 8.85
C LEU A 181 -13.88 -8.28 7.76
N ALA A 182 -13.00 -7.29 7.86
CA ALA A 182 -12.86 -6.25 6.84
C ALA A 182 -12.44 -6.82 5.48
N ALA A 183 -11.56 -7.82 5.46
CA ALA A 183 -11.18 -8.52 4.23
C ALA A 183 -12.36 -9.28 3.63
N ALA A 184 -13.14 -9.99 4.44
CA ALA A 184 -14.34 -10.70 3.99
C ALA A 184 -15.38 -9.75 3.40
N LEU A 185 -15.66 -8.62 4.05
CA LEU A 185 -16.55 -7.57 3.53
C LEU A 185 -16.04 -6.97 2.22
N THR A 186 -14.72 -6.81 2.07
CA THR A 186 -14.10 -6.33 0.83
C THR A 186 -14.28 -7.34 -0.29
N CYS A 187 -14.07 -8.63 -0.02
CA CYS A 187 -14.33 -9.71 -0.97
C CYS A 187 -15.80 -9.74 -1.40
N PHE A 188 -16.74 -9.68 -0.45
CA PHE A 188 -18.17 -9.67 -0.73
C PHE A 188 -18.57 -8.53 -1.67
N LYS A 189 -18.15 -7.30 -1.35
CA LYS A 189 -18.42 -6.12 -2.19
C LYS A 189 -17.83 -6.21 -3.60
N LYS A 190 -16.77 -7.00 -3.78
CA LYS A 190 -16.09 -7.18 -5.08
C LYS A 190 -16.67 -8.29 -5.93
N LEU A 191 -17.15 -9.36 -5.28
CA LEU A 191 -17.69 -10.53 -5.95
C LEU A 191 -19.21 -10.44 -6.17
N ALA A 192 -19.92 -9.59 -5.43
CA ALA A 192 -21.35 -9.34 -5.60
C ALA A 192 -21.67 -8.38 -6.78
N LYS A 193 -20.64 -7.96 -7.53
CA LYS A 193 -20.76 -7.21 -8.78
C LYS A 193 -20.55 -8.14 -9.96
#